data_AF-A0A7S0N0B1-F1
#
_entry.id   AF-A0A7S0N0B1-F1
#
_cell.length_a   1.000
_cell.length_b   1.000
_cell.length_c   1.000
_cell.angle_alpha   90.00
_cell.angle_beta   90.00
_cell.angle_gamma   90.00
#
_symmetry.space_group_name_H-M   'P 1'
#
loop_
_entity.id
_entity.type
_entity.pdbx_description
1 polymer ?
#
loop_
_entity_poly.entity_id
_entity_poly.type
_entity_poly.pdbx_seq_one_letter_code
_entity_poly.pdbx_strand_id
1 'polypeptide(L)'
;RAFRYRRWQLDDDLALVVRCEVDAAIRTKDDTIGYVTIKAMNEFDSKVSGIDWRQKLESQRAAVLANELKNNRNKLARWTCQALLAGVEYLKVGYVSRFNPKENSAHVLLGTQLYRPEEFARQIELKADNAWGIVTTVMKRLMQLSSVPAEGEALAKYLILRDPNKPLVNLYRVPADAFEWEVEEEENDGGNNLEDEDSDD
;
A
#
# COMPACT_ATOMS: atom_id res chain seq x y z
N ARG A 1 9.60 -11.81 1.04
CA ARG A 1 8.81 -10.82 1.81
C ARG A 1 8.46 -11.45 3.16
N ALA A 2 8.57 -10.71 4.26
CA ALA A 2 8.29 -11.23 5.61
C ALA A 2 7.07 -10.53 6.22
N PHE A 3 6.34 -11.24 7.08
CA PHE A 3 5.15 -10.72 7.76
C PHE A 3 5.40 -10.57 9.27
N ARG A 4 4.81 -9.53 9.85
CA ARG A 4 4.83 -9.27 11.30
C ARG A 4 3.42 -8.98 11.78
N TYR A 5 2.93 -9.77 12.71
CA TYR A 5 1.66 -9.50 13.37
C TYR A 5 1.94 -8.67 14.62
N ARG A 6 1.37 -7.48 14.68
CA ARG A 6 1.55 -6.54 15.79
C ARG A 6 0.21 -6.17 16.37
N ARG A 7 0.17 -5.97 17.69
CA ARG A 7 -1.02 -5.58 18.44
C ARG A 7 -0.80 -4.19 19.04
N TRP A 8 -1.83 -3.36 18.94
CA TRP A 8 -1.92 -2.05 19.59
C TRP A 8 -3.19 -1.99 20.42
N GLN A 9 -3.09 -1.41 21.61
CA GLN A 9 -4.27 -1.03 22.39
C GLN A 9 -4.68 0.37 21.94
N LEU A 10 -5.91 0.51 21.42
CA LEU A 10 -6.45 1.78 20.93
C LEU A 10 -7.29 2.50 22.00
N ASP A 11 -7.98 1.73 22.83
CA ASP A 11 -8.78 2.17 23.98
C ASP A 11 -8.95 0.98 24.94
N ASP A 12 -9.56 1.17 26.12
CA ASP A 12 -9.69 0.13 27.16
C ASP A 12 -10.27 -1.20 26.61
N ASP A 13 -11.33 -1.12 25.81
CA ASP A 13 -12.01 -2.30 25.22
C ASP A 13 -11.70 -2.50 23.72
N LEU A 14 -10.73 -1.76 23.16
CA LEU A 14 -10.43 -1.79 21.73
C LEU A 14 -8.97 -2.10 21.47
N ALA A 15 -8.71 -3.30 20.93
CA ALA A 15 -7.40 -3.71 20.45
C ALA A 15 -7.40 -3.85 18.92
N LEU A 16 -6.31 -3.43 18.29
CA LEU A 16 -6.08 -3.60 16.87
C LEU A 16 -4.92 -4.57 16.65
N VAL A 17 -5.15 -5.60 15.85
CA VAL A 17 -4.10 -6.50 15.35
C VAL A 17 -3.91 -6.22 13.87
N VAL A 18 -2.68 -5.91 13.46
CA VAL A 18 -2.34 -5.63 12.06
C VAL A 18 -1.29 -6.61 11.58
N ARG A 19 -1.53 -7.21 10.41
CA ARG A 19 -0.50 -7.89 9.63
C ARG A 19 0.33 -6.85 8.89
N CYS A 20 1.55 -6.62 9.34
CA CYS A 20 2.52 -5.74 8.72
C CYS A 20 3.48 -6.51 7.80
N GLU A 21 4.18 -5.79 6.94
CA GLU A 21 5.05 -6.34 5.91
C GLU A 21 6.45 -5.74 6.02
N VAL A 22 7.47 -6.58 5.84
CA VAL A 22 8.87 -6.19 5.74
C VAL A 22 9.41 -6.72 4.41
N ASP A 23 10.04 -5.83 3.64
CA ASP A 23 10.48 -6.16 2.28
C ASP A 23 11.92 -6.67 2.27
N ALA A 24 12.81 -6.10 3.09
CA ALA A 24 14.22 -6.49 3.15
C ALA A 24 14.84 -6.26 4.53
N ALA A 25 16.09 -6.71 4.66
CA ALA A 25 16.96 -6.47 5.80
C ALA A 25 18.33 -5.97 5.29
N ILE A 26 18.94 -5.04 6.00
CA ILE A 26 20.28 -4.51 5.74
C ILE A 26 21.11 -4.60 7.01
N ARG A 27 22.43 -4.76 6.88
CA ARG A 27 23.34 -4.59 8.03
C ARG A 27 23.56 -3.10 8.27
N THR A 28 23.37 -2.67 9.51
CA THR A 28 23.66 -1.30 9.94
C THR A 28 25.17 -1.14 10.17
N LYS A 29 25.62 0.08 10.46
CA LYS A 29 27.03 0.35 10.79
C LYS A 29 27.48 -0.33 12.08
N ASP A 30 26.53 -0.62 12.98
CA ASP A 30 26.77 -1.27 14.26
C ASP A 30 26.72 -2.80 14.16
N ASP A 31 26.76 -3.36 12.93
CA ASP A 31 26.60 -4.77 12.59
C ASP A 31 25.29 -5.40 13.10
N THR A 32 24.27 -4.56 13.34
CA THR A 32 22.90 -5.00 13.67
C THR A 32 22.05 -5.12 12.41
N ILE A 33 20.93 -5.85 12.50
CA ILE A 33 20.00 -6.01 11.38
C ILE A 33 18.97 -4.88 11.40
N GLY A 34 19.01 -4.02 10.39
CA GLY A 34 17.99 -3.01 10.13
C GLY A 34 16.96 -3.52 9.13
N TYR A 35 15.68 -3.43 9.47
CA TYR A 35 14.59 -3.84 8.57
C TYR A 35 14.18 -2.69 7.65
N VAL A 36 13.77 -3.03 6.42
CA VAL A 36 13.50 -2.06 5.37
C VAL A 36 12.17 -2.32 4.67
N THR A 37 11.38 -1.25 4.50
CA THR A 37 10.27 -1.22 3.53
C THR A 37 10.80 -0.57 2.25
N ILE A 38 10.55 -1.20 1.10
CA ILE A 38 11.04 -0.74 -0.20
C ILE A 38 9.85 -0.31 -1.06
N LYS A 39 9.90 0.92 -1.57
CA LYS A 39 8.89 1.47 -2.48
C LYS A 39 9.55 2.11 -3.70
N ALA A 40 8.80 2.26 -4.77
CA ALA A 40 9.28 2.88 -6.01
C ALA A 40 8.35 4.02 -6.41
N MET A 41 8.91 5.23 -6.52
CA MET A 41 8.28 6.34 -7.22
C MET A 41 8.53 6.21 -8.72
N ASN A 42 7.55 6.65 -9.50
CA ASN A 42 7.56 6.50 -10.94
C ASN A 42 7.32 7.85 -11.64
N GLU A 43 8.17 8.16 -12.61
CA GLU A 43 8.03 9.29 -13.54
C GLU A 43 7.67 8.74 -14.93
N PHE A 44 6.59 9.24 -15.53
CA PHE A 44 6.15 8.82 -16.86
C PHE A 44 6.55 9.82 -17.95
N ASP A 45 6.37 11.11 -17.70
CA ASP A 45 6.79 12.20 -18.59
C ASP A 45 7.15 13.41 -17.73
N SER A 46 8.41 13.88 -17.83
CA SER A 46 8.94 15.00 -17.05
C SER A 46 8.24 16.32 -17.34
N LYS A 47 7.69 16.49 -18.55
CA LYS A 47 6.94 17.69 -18.94
C LYS A 47 5.58 17.77 -18.24
N VAL A 48 5.00 16.61 -17.92
CA VAL A 48 3.70 16.52 -17.22
C VAL A 48 3.91 16.45 -15.71
N SER A 49 4.92 15.70 -15.24
CA SER A 49 5.25 15.61 -13.82
C SER A 49 5.75 16.94 -13.25
N GLY A 50 6.35 17.79 -14.10
CA GLY A 50 6.75 19.16 -13.80
C GLY A 50 8.23 19.33 -13.44
N ILE A 51 8.95 18.26 -13.11
CA ILE A 51 10.39 18.28 -12.82
C ILE A 51 11.05 17.08 -13.50
N ASP A 52 12.07 17.32 -14.32
CA ASP A 52 12.90 16.26 -14.92
C ASP A 52 13.85 15.65 -13.89
N TRP A 53 13.54 14.42 -13.48
CA TRP A 53 14.33 13.70 -12.49
C TRP A 53 15.75 13.42 -12.98
N ARG A 54 16.00 13.20 -14.28
CA ARG A 54 17.35 12.92 -14.79
C ARG A 54 18.32 14.07 -14.53
N GLN A 55 17.80 15.30 -14.55
CA GLN A 55 18.59 16.50 -14.31
C GLN A 55 18.61 16.92 -12.84
N LYS A 56 17.49 16.73 -12.15
CA LYS A 56 17.24 17.34 -10.83
C LYS A 56 17.34 16.37 -9.66
N LEU A 57 17.32 15.06 -9.88
CA LEU A 57 17.35 14.09 -8.79
C LEU A 57 18.65 14.15 -7.99
N GLU A 58 19.79 14.45 -8.61
CA GLU A 58 21.05 14.57 -7.87
C GLU A 58 21.23 15.96 -7.26
N SER A 59 20.98 17.01 -8.05
CA SER A 59 21.25 18.40 -7.66
C SER A 59 20.17 19.03 -6.78
N GLN A 60 18.91 18.59 -6.89
CA GLN A 60 17.74 19.23 -6.27
C GLN A 60 16.76 18.20 -5.68
N ARG A 61 17.29 17.24 -4.91
CA ARG A 61 16.51 16.15 -4.26
C ARG A 61 15.26 16.64 -3.53
N ALA A 62 15.38 17.71 -2.76
CA ALA A 62 14.27 18.27 -2.00
C ALA A 62 13.15 18.83 -2.90
N ALA A 63 13.51 19.44 -4.04
CA ALA A 63 12.53 19.95 -5.00
C ALA A 63 11.77 18.81 -5.69
N VAL A 64 12.49 17.74 -6.07
CA VAL A 64 11.87 16.53 -6.61
C VAL A 64 10.89 15.93 -5.60
N LEU A 65 11.30 15.77 -4.33
CA LEU A 65 10.43 15.24 -3.29
C LEU A 65 9.21 16.14 -3.02
N ALA A 66 9.38 17.46 -3.02
CA ALA A 66 8.26 18.40 -2.83
C ALA A 66 7.24 18.32 -3.98
N ASN A 67 7.72 18.18 -5.22
CA ASN A 67 6.86 17.97 -6.38
C ASN A 67 6.09 16.64 -6.28
N GLU A 68 6.78 15.57 -5.86
CA GLU A 68 6.12 14.28 -5.62
C GLU A 68 5.13 14.33 -4.46
N LEU A 69 5.42 15.08 -3.40
CA LEU A 69 4.48 15.27 -2.30
C LEU A 69 3.22 16.01 -2.72
N LYS A 70 3.33 16.95 -3.68
CA LYS A 70 2.18 17.65 -4.25
C LYS A 70 1.30 16.71 -5.07
N ASN A 71 1.91 15.89 -5.92
CA ASN A 71 1.19 15.06 -6.90
C ASN A 71 0.73 13.70 -6.34
N ASN A 72 1.46 13.15 -5.37
CA ASN A 72 1.32 11.78 -4.89
C ASN A 72 1.14 11.69 -3.36
N ARG A 73 0.61 12.74 -2.71
CA ARG A 73 0.51 12.84 -1.24
C ARG A 73 -0.09 11.60 -0.58
N ASN A 74 -1.22 11.10 -1.07
CA ASN A 74 -1.89 9.94 -0.49
C ASN A 74 -1.05 8.66 -0.62
N LYS A 75 -0.34 8.48 -1.74
CA LYS A 75 0.55 7.33 -1.98
C LYS A 75 1.71 7.34 -0.98
N LEU A 76 2.36 8.50 -0.81
CA LEU A 76 3.47 8.66 0.13
C LEU A 76 3.01 8.50 1.58
N ALA A 77 1.86 9.07 1.94
CA ALA A 77 1.28 8.91 3.27
C ALA A 77 1.00 7.43 3.59
N ARG A 78 0.38 6.68 2.66
CA ARG A 78 0.14 5.24 2.84
C ARG A 78 1.42 4.44 3.02
N TRP A 79 2.45 4.69 2.22
CA TRP A 79 3.74 4.00 2.36
C TRP A 79 4.41 4.29 3.70
N THR A 80 4.31 5.54 4.16
CA THR A 80 4.86 5.97 5.44
C THR A 80 4.12 5.29 6.60
N CYS A 81 2.78 5.27 6.58
CA CYS A 81 1.98 4.53 7.55
C CYS A 81 2.34 3.03 7.57
N GLN A 82 2.52 2.41 6.40
CA GLN A 82 2.93 1.00 6.33
C GLN A 82 4.29 0.77 7.00
N ALA A 83 5.27 1.63 6.74
CA ALA A 83 6.60 1.54 7.34
C ALA A 83 6.56 1.74 8.87
N LEU A 84 5.81 2.74 9.34
CA LEU A 84 5.62 3.01 10.77
C LEU A 84 4.93 1.83 11.48
N LEU A 85 3.85 1.29 10.89
CA LEU A 85 3.15 0.13 11.44
C LEU A 85 4.03 -1.13 11.44
N ALA A 86 4.86 -1.33 10.42
CA ALA A 86 5.79 -2.47 10.38
C ALA A 86 6.94 -2.36 11.40
N GLY A 87 7.21 -1.15 11.91
CA GLY A 87 8.34 -0.90 12.79
C GLY A 87 9.67 -1.19 12.09
N VAL A 88 9.76 -0.83 10.82
CA VAL A 88 11.03 -0.91 10.07
C VAL A 88 11.92 0.27 10.43
N GLU A 89 13.23 0.07 10.37
CA GLU A 89 14.20 1.12 10.67
C GLU A 89 14.35 2.07 9.48
N TYR A 90 14.21 1.55 8.26
CA TYR A 90 14.37 2.33 7.04
C TYR A 90 13.21 2.17 6.05
N LEU A 91 12.88 3.28 5.40
CA LEU A 91 12.06 3.33 4.19
C LEU A 91 12.99 3.66 3.02
N LYS A 92 13.18 2.73 2.10
CA LYS A 92 13.96 2.94 0.88
C LYS A 92 13.05 3.25 -0.29
N VAL A 93 13.28 4.37 -0.95
CA VAL A 93 12.49 4.82 -2.10
C VAL A 93 13.36 4.85 -3.35
N GLY A 94 12.99 4.07 -4.36
CA GLY A 94 13.60 4.10 -5.69
C GLY A 94 12.90 5.12 -6.59
N TYR A 95 13.66 5.79 -7.46
CA TYR A 95 13.17 6.72 -8.46
C TYR A 95 13.29 6.07 -9.83
N VAL A 96 12.17 5.59 -10.36
CA VAL A 96 12.08 4.88 -11.63
C VAL A 96 11.46 5.82 -12.66
N SER A 97 12.10 5.99 -13.81
CA SER A 97 11.56 6.80 -14.91
C SER A 97 11.41 5.93 -16.16
N ARG A 98 10.42 6.20 -17.01
CA ARG A 98 10.34 5.57 -18.33
C ARG A 98 11.60 5.88 -19.14
N PHE A 99 12.08 4.92 -19.92
CA PHE A 99 13.22 5.17 -20.82
C PHE A 99 12.87 6.22 -21.88
N ASN A 100 11.71 6.04 -22.52
CA ASN A 100 11.09 7.01 -23.43
C ASN A 100 9.70 7.38 -22.88
N PRO A 101 9.35 8.67 -22.70
CA PRO A 101 8.05 9.07 -22.15
C PRO A 101 6.83 8.49 -22.89
N LYS A 102 6.97 8.28 -24.21
CA LYS A 102 5.91 7.74 -25.08
C LYS A 102 5.70 6.23 -24.93
N GLU A 103 6.65 5.50 -24.37
CA GLU A 103 6.63 4.05 -24.27
C GLU A 103 6.60 3.60 -22.81
N ASN A 104 5.68 2.70 -22.45
CA ASN A 104 5.48 2.23 -21.07
C ASN A 104 6.09 0.85 -20.78
N SER A 105 6.85 0.27 -21.71
CA SER A 105 7.48 -1.04 -21.57
C SER A 105 8.82 -0.95 -20.83
N ALA A 106 9.67 0.01 -21.22
CA ALA A 106 11.04 0.15 -20.75
C ALA A 106 11.17 1.23 -19.65
N HIS A 107 11.80 0.85 -18.54
CA HIS A 107 12.02 1.72 -17.38
C HIS A 107 13.47 1.68 -16.91
N VAL A 108 13.94 2.79 -16.34
CA VAL A 108 15.30 2.94 -15.80
C VAL A 108 15.24 3.41 -14.35
N LEU A 109 16.08 2.83 -13.49
CA LEU A 109 16.28 3.28 -12.12
C LEU A 109 17.30 4.43 -12.12
N LEU A 110 16.86 5.63 -11.77
CA LEU A 110 17.71 6.82 -11.73
C LEU A 110 18.50 6.93 -10.43
N GLY A 111 17.93 6.42 -9.34
CA GLY A 111 18.56 6.47 -8.02
C GLY A 111 17.67 5.92 -6.93
N THR A 112 18.24 5.79 -5.74
CA THR A 112 17.49 5.40 -4.54
C THR A 112 17.83 6.33 -3.39
N GLN A 113 16.85 6.57 -2.52
CA GLN A 113 17.02 7.34 -1.30
C GLN A 113 16.56 6.52 -0.10
N LEU A 114 17.23 6.70 1.02
CA LEU A 114 16.98 5.97 2.26
C LEU A 114 16.53 6.98 3.32
N TYR A 115 15.42 6.68 3.98
CA TYR A 115 14.82 7.53 4.99
C TYR A 115 14.56 6.75 6.27
N ARG A 116 14.58 7.43 7.42
CA ARG A 116 13.92 6.91 8.62
C ARG A 116 12.41 7.22 8.52
N PRO A 117 11.51 6.25 8.76
CA PRO A 117 10.07 6.46 8.59
C PRO A 117 9.50 7.64 9.40
N GLU A 118 9.98 7.85 10.63
CA GLU A 118 9.55 8.95 11.50
C GLU A 118 9.96 10.33 10.95
N GLU A 119 11.20 10.44 10.44
CA GLU A 119 11.69 11.67 9.81
C GLU A 119 10.93 11.96 8.52
N PHE A 120 10.66 10.93 7.71
CA PHE A 120 9.90 11.06 6.48
C PHE A 120 8.45 11.47 6.74
N ALA A 121 7.80 10.89 7.76
CA ALA A 121 6.46 11.30 8.20
C ALA A 121 6.39 12.79 8.53
N ARG A 122 7.42 13.30 9.22
CA ARG A 122 7.55 14.71 9.56
C ARG A 122 7.75 15.60 8.34
N GLN A 123 8.53 15.15 7.34
CA GLN A 123 8.74 15.86 6.08
C GLN A 123 7.47 15.96 5.22
N ILE A 124 6.62 14.92 5.22
CA ILE A 124 5.35 14.91 4.47
C ILE A 124 4.16 15.47 5.27
N GLU A 125 4.42 16.03 6.46
CA GLU A 125 3.41 16.58 7.37
C GLU A 125 2.35 15.56 7.83
N LEU A 126 2.73 14.28 7.91
CA LEU A 126 1.87 13.20 8.40
C LEU A 126 1.95 13.12 9.93
N LYS A 127 0.88 13.52 10.61
CA LYS A 127 0.75 13.42 12.07
C LYS A 127 0.20 12.04 12.46
N ALA A 128 1.04 11.19 13.06
CA ALA A 128 0.67 9.84 13.48
C ALA A 128 -0.52 9.84 14.47
N ASP A 129 -0.56 10.79 15.41
CA ASP A 129 -1.64 10.91 16.39
C ASP A 129 -3.00 11.14 15.73
N ASN A 130 -3.04 11.97 14.68
CA ASN A 130 -4.25 12.20 13.91
C ASN A 130 -4.70 10.93 13.19
N ALA A 131 -3.76 10.18 12.59
CA ALA A 131 -4.07 8.92 11.93
C ALA A 131 -4.66 7.88 12.92
N TRP A 132 -4.06 7.76 14.11
CA TRP A 132 -4.58 6.89 15.17
C TRP A 132 -5.96 7.35 15.66
N GLY A 133 -6.17 8.65 15.86
CA GLY A 133 -7.48 9.20 16.24
C GLY A 133 -8.58 8.88 15.23
N ILE A 134 -8.29 8.99 13.93
CA ILE A 134 -9.23 8.61 12.87
C ILE A 134 -9.54 7.11 12.91
N VAL A 135 -8.52 6.25 13.03
CA VAL A 135 -8.71 4.79 13.11
C VAL A 135 -9.56 4.42 14.32
N THR A 136 -9.24 4.94 15.50
CA THR A 136 -10.00 4.68 16.73
C THR A 136 -11.46 5.12 16.58
N THR A 137 -11.70 6.30 15.99
CA THR A 137 -13.07 6.80 15.77
C THR A 137 -13.87 5.89 14.83
N VAL A 138 -13.28 5.47 13.71
CA VAL A 138 -13.92 4.57 12.75
C VAL A 138 -14.21 3.22 13.39
N MET A 139 -13.26 2.64 14.11
CA MET A 139 -13.41 1.34 14.77
C MET A 139 -14.50 1.39 15.85
N LYS A 140 -14.52 2.42 16.70
CA LYS A 140 -15.60 2.62 17.68
C LYS A 140 -16.97 2.71 17.02
N ARG A 141 -17.07 3.45 15.90
CA ARG A 141 -18.32 3.56 15.15
C ARG A 141 -18.78 2.21 14.59
N LEU A 142 -17.85 1.41 14.06
CA LEU A 142 -18.16 0.07 13.55
C LEU A 142 -18.63 -0.85 14.68
N MET A 143 -17.95 -0.85 15.83
CA MET A 143 -18.34 -1.67 17.01
C MET A 143 -19.73 -1.30 17.55
N GLN A 144 -20.08 -0.02 17.56
CA GLN A 144 -21.41 0.46 17.95
C GLN A 144 -22.51 0.04 16.96
N LEU A 145 -22.18 -0.03 15.67
CA LEU A 145 -23.13 -0.44 14.64
C LEU A 145 -23.31 -1.96 14.62
N SER A 146 -22.26 -2.73 14.91
CA SER A 146 -22.33 -4.19 14.99
C SER A 146 -22.99 -4.70 16.27
N SER A 147 -23.08 -3.89 17.33
CA SER A 147 -23.82 -4.24 18.56
C SER A 147 -25.34 -4.16 18.43
N VAL A 148 -25.86 -3.74 17.26
CA VAL A 148 -27.29 -3.76 16.94
C VAL A 148 -27.52 -4.85 15.88
N PRO A 149 -27.77 -6.12 16.28
CA PRO A 149 -28.05 -7.17 15.31
C PRO A 149 -29.35 -6.85 14.57
N ALA A 150 -29.39 -7.10 13.26
CA ALA A 150 -30.67 -7.39 12.63
C ALA A 150 -31.10 -8.80 13.07
N GLU A 151 -32.41 -9.02 13.22
CA GLU A 151 -32.96 -10.33 13.59
C GLU A 151 -32.42 -11.42 12.64
N GLY A 152 -31.62 -12.36 13.17
CA GLY A 152 -31.15 -13.54 12.45
C GLY A 152 -29.73 -13.52 11.84
N GLU A 153 -28.99 -12.40 11.88
CA GLU A 153 -27.64 -12.32 11.29
C GLU A 153 -26.52 -12.35 12.34
N ALA A 154 -25.59 -13.30 12.23
CA ALA A 154 -24.44 -13.43 13.13
C ALA A 154 -23.31 -12.40 12.86
N LEU A 155 -23.22 -11.86 11.63
CA LEU A 155 -22.17 -10.93 11.21
C LEU A 155 -22.73 -9.87 10.25
N ALA A 156 -22.60 -8.58 10.61
CA ALA A 156 -22.94 -7.47 9.72
C ALA A 156 -21.75 -7.09 8.82
N LYS A 157 -21.97 -7.02 7.50
CA LYS A 157 -20.96 -6.57 6.53
C LYS A 157 -21.11 -5.06 6.26
N TYR A 158 -19.99 -4.35 6.18
CA TYR A 158 -19.95 -2.91 5.93
C TYR A 158 -18.93 -2.56 4.84
N LEU A 159 -19.21 -1.49 4.10
CA LEU A 159 -18.33 -0.92 3.07
C LEU A 159 -18.02 0.54 3.40
N ILE A 160 -16.73 0.87 3.49
CA ILE A 160 -16.25 2.25 3.58
C ILE A 160 -15.86 2.70 2.18
N LEU A 161 -16.53 3.73 1.66
CA LEU A 161 -16.28 4.27 0.33
C LEU A 161 -15.98 5.76 0.38
N ARG A 162 -14.88 6.15 -0.26
CA ARG A 162 -14.54 7.56 -0.47
C ARG A 162 -15.34 8.07 -1.67
N ASP A 163 -16.09 9.16 -1.49
CA ASP A 163 -16.80 9.80 -2.60
C ASP A 163 -15.80 10.27 -3.67
N PRO A 164 -16.04 9.98 -4.96
CA PRO A 164 -15.11 10.27 -6.04
C PRO A 164 -14.94 11.78 -6.31
N ASN A 165 -15.95 12.60 -6.00
CA ASN A 165 -15.99 14.01 -6.35
C ASN A 165 -15.92 14.93 -5.12
N LYS A 166 -16.61 14.56 -4.04
CA LYS A 166 -16.72 15.36 -2.81
C LYS A 166 -15.70 14.89 -1.78
N PRO A 167 -15.24 15.75 -0.85
CA PRO A 167 -14.28 15.38 0.19
C PRO A 167 -14.87 14.61 1.39
N LEU A 168 -15.69 13.57 1.16
CA LEU A 168 -16.35 12.77 2.20
C LEU A 168 -16.14 11.25 2.07
N VAL A 169 -16.20 10.57 3.21
CA VAL A 169 -16.15 9.10 3.31
C VAL A 169 -17.49 8.62 3.86
N ASN A 170 -18.13 7.69 3.15
CA ASN A 170 -19.40 7.11 3.53
C ASN A 170 -19.20 5.68 4.05
N LEU A 171 -20.05 5.29 5.00
CA LEU A 171 -20.13 3.95 5.53
C LEU A 171 -21.49 3.36 5.16
N TYR A 172 -21.48 2.28 4.40
CA TYR A 172 -22.67 1.56 3.97
C TYR A 172 -22.75 0.21 4.69
N ARG A 173 -23.93 -0.19 5.14
CA ARG A 173 -24.21 -1.59 5.46
C ARG A 173 -24.54 -2.30 4.15
N VAL A 174 -23.95 -3.45 3.92
CA VAL A 174 -24.18 -4.26 2.72
C VAL A 174 -24.77 -5.61 3.09
N PRO A 175 -25.51 -6.26 2.17
CA PRO A 175 -25.97 -7.63 2.36
C PRO A 175 -24.84 -8.62 2.68
N ALA A 176 -25.19 -9.74 3.30
CA ALA A 176 -24.24 -10.78 3.66
C ALA A 176 -23.57 -11.40 2.43
N ASP A 177 -24.21 -11.47 1.28
CA ASP A 177 -23.71 -12.04 0.03
C ASP A 177 -22.96 -11.03 -0.87
N ALA A 178 -22.89 -9.74 -0.50
CA ALA A 178 -22.46 -8.65 -1.38
C ALA A 178 -21.04 -8.76 -2.00
N PHE A 179 -20.19 -9.65 -1.51
CA PHE A 179 -18.81 -9.86 -1.99
C PHE A 179 -18.51 -11.31 -2.35
N GLU A 180 -19.54 -12.16 -2.41
CA GLU A 180 -19.42 -13.54 -2.86
C GLU A 180 -19.60 -13.51 -4.38
N TRP A 181 -18.49 -13.67 -5.12
CA TRP A 181 -18.52 -13.77 -6.57
C TRP A 181 -18.71 -15.24 -6.89
N GLU A 182 -19.79 -15.59 -7.60
CA GLU A 182 -19.94 -16.91 -8.20
C GLU A 182 -18.77 -17.08 -9.19
N VAL A 183 -17.85 -17.98 -8.85
CA VAL A 183 -16.81 -18.40 -9.78
C VAL A 183 -17.53 -19.29 -10.78
N GLU A 184 -17.92 -18.72 -11.94
CA GLU A 184 -18.26 -19.55 -13.09
C GLU A 184 -17.01 -20.36 -13.43
N GLU A 185 -17.00 -21.64 -13.06
CA GLU A 185 -16.02 -22.59 -13.55
C GLU A 185 -16.22 -22.67 -15.07
N GLU A 186 -15.41 -21.96 -15.84
CA GLU A 186 -15.24 -22.26 -17.25
C GLU A 186 -14.79 -23.73 -17.32
N GLU A 187 -15.71 -24.63 -17.71
CA GLU A 187 -15.41 -26.03 -18.01
C GLU A 187 -14.26 -26.05 -19.01
N ASN A 188 -13.07 -26.38 -18.50
CA ASN A 188 -11.89 -26.65 -19.28
C ASN A 188 -12.15 -27.95 -20.07
N ASP A 189 -12.81 -27.85 -21.22
CA ASP A 189 -12.90 -28.91 -22.23
C ASP A 189 -11.52 -29.08 -22.89
N GLY A 190 -10.58 -29.59 -22.09
CA GLY A 190 -9.27 -30.06 -22.50
C GLY A 190 -9.42 -31.44 -23.14
N GLY A 191 -9.93 -31.46 -24.37
CA GLY A 191 -9.88 -32.62 -25.26
C GLY A 191 -8.43 -33.01 -25.55
N ASN A 192 -7.89 -33.86 -24.69
CA ASN A 192 -6.57 -34.48 -24.80
C ASN A 192 -6.61 -35.56 -25.90
N ASN A 193 -6.12 -35.24 -27.10
CA ASN A 193 -5.80 -36.23 -28.14
C ASN A 193 -4.33 -36.10 -28.55
N LEU A 194 -3.47 -36.71 -27.75
CA LEU A 194 -2.15 -37.17 -28.15
C LEU A 194 -2.08 -38.65 -27.74
N GLU A 195 -2.56 -39.53 -28.62
CA GLU A 195 -2.17 -40.94 -28.61
C GLU A 195 -0.96 -41.05 -29.53
N ASP A 196 0.21 -41.14 -28.91
CA ASP A 196 1.41 -41.71 -29.49
C ASP A 196 1.20 -43.23 -29.58
N GLU A 197 1.21 -43.80 -30.79
CA GLU A 197 1.58 -45.20 -30.99
C GLU A 197 2.67 -45.28 -32.08
N ASP A 198 3.92 -45.30 -31.60
CA ASP A 198 5.02 -45.93 -32.31
C ASP A 198 4.69 -47.43 -32.50
N SER A 199 4.71 -47.91 -33.74
CA SER A 199 4.81 -49.35 -34.03
C SER A 199 5.80 -49.58 -35.16
N ASP A 200 6.80 -50.40 -34.84
CA ASP A 200 7.88 -50.91 -35.68
C ASP A 200 7.44 -51.42 -37.08
N ASP A 201 8.13 -50.96 -38.13
CA ASP A 201 8.77 -51.76 -39.22
C ASP A 201 9.47 -50.86 -40.25
#